data_AF-A0A838HU85-F1
#
_entry.id   AF-A0A838HU85-F1
#
_cell.length_a   1.000
_cell.length_b   1.000
_cell.length_c   1.000
_cell.angle_alpha   90.00
_cell.angle_beta   90.00
_cell.angle_gamma   90.00
#
_symmetry.space_group_name_H-M   'P 1'
#
loop_
_entity.id
_entity.type
_entity.pdbx_description
1 polymer ?
#
loop_
_entity_poly.entity_id
_entity_poly.type
_entity_poly.pdbx_seq_one_letter_code
_entity_poly.pdbx_strand_id
1 'polypeptide(L)'
;DLIAFTGRTDIDPVTQAAVAHAQFETIHPYADGNGRLGRLLVLWLLARRAAVAVPPPVSVLVARDPGGYLAGLYWFRTGELARWVSWFAGVVEASAGAAIEWAGELEALLADWRGRAGDLRSDAAARAVLELLPAHPVLSAGLVVERVGVSDTAARVALEALVARGVLEPYAAAASGPGRPRRWWVAGELVDLVGGWAG
;
A
#
# COMPACT_ATOMS: atom_id res chain seq x y z
N ASP A 1 -15.80 2.29 -28.87
CA ASP A 1 -16.28 2.86 -27.61
C ASP A 1 -15.50 2.25 -26.44
N LEU A 2 -14.90 3.08 -25.59
CA LEU A 2 -14.11 2.66 -24.43
C LEU A 2 -14.99 2.02 -23.36
N ILE A 3 -16.19 2.54 -23.14
CA ILE A 3 -17.09 2.04 -22.09
C ILE A 3 -17.50 0.60 -22.43
N ALA A 4 -18.03 0.37 -23.64
CA ALA A 4 -18.33 -0.97 -24.12
C ALA A 4 -17.10 -1.91 -24.07
N PHE A 5 -15.91 -1.42 -24.45
CA PHE A 5 -14.68 -2.22 -24.42
C PHE A 5 -14.31 -2.70 -23.01
N THR A 6 -14.41 -1.81 -22.01
CA THR A 6 -14.16 -2.20 -20.60
C THR A 6 -15.19 -3.19 -20.07
N GLY A 7 -16.37 -3.31 -20.68
CA GLY A 7 -17.39 -4.31 -20.33
C GLY A 7 -17.14 -5.71 -20.91
N ARG A 8 -16.21 -5.86 -21.86
CA ARG A 8 -15.92 -7.15 -22.50
C ARG A 8 -15.35 -8.17 -21.53
N THR A 9 -15.71 -9.44 -21.75
CA THR A 9 -15.24 -10.55 -20.91
C THR A 9 -14.35 -11.57 -21.63
N ASP A 10 -14.17 -11.40 -22.94
CA ASP A 10 -13.49 -12.30 -23.87
C ASP A 10 -12.04 -11.89 -24.17
N ILE A 11 -11.54 -10.84 -23.51
CA ILE A 11 -10.15 -10.38 -23.60
C ILE A 11 -9.43 -10.70 -22.29
N ASP A 12 -8.17 -11.12 -22.42
CA ASP A 12 -7.22 -11.25 -21.31
C ASP A 12 -7.24 -9.99 -20.41
N PRO A 13 -7.34 -10.13 -19.08
CA PRO A 13 -7.45 -8.99 -18.16
C PRO A 13 -6.33 -7.95 -18.28
N VAL A 14 -5.08 -8.38 -18.46
CA VAL A 14 -3.91 -7.49 -18.54
C VAL A 14 -3.94 -6.72 -19.85
N THR A 15 -4.21 -7.41 -20.95
CA THR A 15 -4.37 -6.82 -22.28
C THR A 15 -5.52 -5.81 -22.29
N GLN A 16 -6.67 -6.16 -21.70
CA GLN A 16 -7.81 -5.26 -21.59
C GLN A 16 -7.45 -4.00 -20.78
N ALA A 17 -6.75 -4.14 -19.65
CA ALA A 17 -6.29 -3.03 -18.84
C ALA A 17 -5.32 -2.13 -19.60
N ALA A 18 -4.34 -2.71 -20.31
CA ALA A 18 -3.37 -1.98 -21.12
C ALA A 18 -4.05 -1.13 -22.20
N VAL A 19 -4.95 -1.75 -22.99
CA VAL A 19 -5.67 -1.07 -24.07
C VAL A 19 -6.60 0.00 -23.52
N ALA A 20 -7.38 -0.31 -22.49
CA ALA A 20 -8.32 0.63 -21.90
C ALA A 20 -7.59 1.86 -21.32
N HIS A 21 -6.44 1.64 -20.67
CA HIS A 21 -5.61 2.71 -20.13
C HIS A 21 -5.08 3.63 -21.24
N ALA A 22 -4.41 3.07 -22.26
CA ALA A 22 -3.84 3.88 -23.34
C ALA A 22 -4.92 4.61 -24.15
N GLN A 23 -6.09 3.98 -24.34
CA GLN A 23 -7.23 4.61 -24.99
C GLN A 23 -7.81 5.75 -24.15
N PHE A 24 -7.92 5.59 -22.82
CA PHE A 24 -8.37 6.65 -21.92
C PHE A 24 -7.42 7.86 -21.95
N GLU A 25 -6.11 7.62 -21.86
CA GLU A 25 -5.09 8.67 -21.96
C GLU A 25 -5.10 9.39 -23.31
N THR A 26 -5.45 8.68 -24.38
CA THR A 26 -5.57 9.24 -25.74
C THR A 26 -6.83 10.07 -25.92
N ILE A 27 -7.98 9.64 -25.38
CA ILE A 27 -9.24 10.40 -25.41
C ILE A 27 -9.10 11.68 -24.57
N HIS A 28 -8.40 11.59 -23.43
CA HIS A 28 -8.14 12.70 -22.52
C HIS A 28 -9.41 13.52 -22.15
N PRO A 29 -10.45 12.87 -21.58
CA PRO A 29 -11.80 13.44 -21.52
C PRO A 29 -11.98 14.57 -20.48
N TYR A 30 -11.05 14.75 -19.54
CA TYR A 30 -11.15 15.74 -18.47
C TYR A 30 -10.14 16.87 -18.61
N ALA A 31 -10.39 18.01 -17.95
CA ALA A 31 -9.47 19.15 -17.95
C ALA A 31 -8.20 18.92 -17.11
N ASP A 32 -8.30 18.12 -16.03
CA ASP A 32 -7.18 17.65 -15.21
C ASP A 32 -7.51 16.26 -14.64
N GLY A 33 -6.49 15.54 -14.18
CA GLY A 33 -6.64 14.29 -13.45
C GLY A 33 -6.74 13.05 -14.33
N ASN A 34 -6.61 13.18 -15.66
CA ASN A 34 -6.64 12.05 -16.58
C ASN A 34 -5.64 10.96 -16.18
N GLY A 35 -4.38 11.31 -15.93
CA GLY A 35 -3.38 10.33 -15.49
C GLY A 35 -3.76 9.56 -14.21
N ARG A 36 -4.42 10.23 -13.25
CA ARG A 36 -4.87 9.58 -12.00
C ARG A 36 -6.05 8.64 -12.27
N LEU A 37 -7.04 9.09 -13.04
CA LEU A 37 -8.22 8.29 -13.39
C LEU A 37 -7.85 7.11 -14.30
N GLY A 38 -6.94 7.31 -15.25
CA GLY A 38 -6.43 6.27 -16.14
C GLY A 38 -5.73 5.15 -15.36
N ARG A 39 -4.94 5.49 -14.34
CA ARG A 39 -4.31 4.48 -13.46
C ARG A 39 -5.31 3.82 -12.51
N LEU A 40 -6.31 4.54 -12.01
CA LEU A 40 -7.41 3.93 -11.24
C LEU A 40 -8.22 2.93 -12.09
N LEU A 41 -8.43 3.24 -13.37
CA LEU A 41 -9.09 2.33 -14.31
C LEU A 41 -8.31 1.01 -14.47
N VAL A 42 -6.98 1.06 -14.52
CA VAL A 42 -6.12 -0.14 -14.52
C VAL A 42 -6.37 -0.99 -13.29
N LEU A 43 -6.30 -0.40 -12.09
CA LEU A 43 -6.48 -1.12 -10.83
C LEU A 43 -7.87 -1.78 -10.76
N TRP A 44 -8.91 -1.04 -11.15
CA TRP A 44 -10.28 -1.56 -11.18
C TRP A 44 -10.46 -2.71 -12.18
N LEU A 45 -9.89 -2.60 -13.39
CA LEU A 45 -9.96 -3.67 -14.38
C LEU A 45 -9.24 -4.92 -13.88
N LEU A 46 -8.02 -4.79 -13.36
CA LEU A 46 -7.27 -5.92 -12.83
C LEU A 46 -7.99 -6.59 -11.65
N ALA A 47 -8.46 -5.81 -10.66
CA ALA A 47 -9.21 -6.36 -9.53
C ALA A 47 -10.46 -7.13 -9.97
N ARG A 48 -11.25 -6.54 -10.87
CA ARG A 48 -12.50 -7.14 -11.34
C ARG A 48 -12.31 -8.34 -12.26
N ARG A 49 -11.28 -8.33 -13.11
CA ARG A 49 -11.11 -9.29 -14.21
C ARG A 49 -10.10 -10.39 -13.90
N ALA A 50 -9.06 -10.11 -13.13
CA ALA A 50 -8.09 -11.09 -12.67
C ALA A 50 -8.48 -11.74 -11.32
N ALA A 51 -9.64 -11.38 -10.76
CA ALA A 51 -10.18 -11.91 -9.51
C ALA A 51 -9.22 -11.78 -8.31
N VAL A 52 -8.45 -10.68 -8.28
CA VAL A 52 -7.55 -10.35 -7.16
C VAL A 52 -8.25 -9.41 -6.18
N ALA A 53 -8.15 -9.70 -4.88
CA ALA A 53 -8.74 -8.86 -3.84
C ALA A 53 -8.04 -7.49 -3.75
N VAL A 54 -6.72 -7.48 -3.96
CA VAL A 54 -5.89 -6.27 -4.00
C VAL A 54 -5.07 -6.32 -5.28
N PRO A 55 -5.29 -5.40 -6.24
CA PRO A 55 -4.50 -5.36 -7.45
C PRO A 55 -3.07 -4.90 -7.14
N PRO A 56 -2.06 -5.36 -7.90
CA PRO A 56 -0.68 -4.97 -7.67
C PRO A 56 -0.50 -3.45 -7.91
N PRO A 57 0.53 -2.83 -7.33
CA PRO A 57 0.75 -1.39 -7.36
C PRO A 57 1.35 -0.90 -8.69
N VAL A 58 0.67 -1.20 -9.81
CA VAL A 58 1.10 -0.89 -11.17
C VAL A 58 1.54 0.56 -11.33
N SER A 59 0.84 1.48 -10.66
CA SER A 59 1.15 2.92 -10.72
C SER A 59 2.56 3.27 -10.23
N VAL A 60 3.08 2.55 -9.24
CA VAL A 60 4.42 2.80 -8.67
C VAL A 60 5.48 2.41 -9.70
N LEU A 61 5.34 1.25 -10.32
CA LEU A 61 6.32 0.77 -11.29
C LEU A 61 6.25 1.53 -12.61
N VAL A 62 5.07 1.99 -13.03
CA VAL A 62 4.95 2.96 -14.13
C VAL A 62 5.72 4.25 -13.81
N ALA A 63 5.63 4.74 -12.58
CA ALA A 63 6.33 5.96 -12.17
C ALA A 63 7.86 5.79 -12.09
N ARG A 64 8.36 4.56 -11.90
CA ARG A 64 9.79 4.22 -11.95
C ARG A 64 10.37 4.23 -13.36
N ASP A 65 9.54 4.05 -14.39
CA ASP A 65 9.95 4.14 -15.80
C ASP A 65 9.06 5.11 -16.61
N PRO A 66 9.19 6.44 -16.40
CA PRO A 66 8.42 7.42 -17.16
C PRO A 66 8.72 7.36 -18.67
N GLY A 67 9.96 7.03 -19.03
CA GLY A 67 10.40 6.95 -20.43
C GLY A 67 9.73 5.80 -21.18
N GLY A 68 9.76 4.60 -20.61
CA GLY A 68 9.07 3.43 -21.16
C GLY A 68 7.55 3.62 -21.19
N TYR A 69 6.97 4.27 -20.19
CA TYR A 69 5.54 4.60 -20.20
C TYR A 69 5.15 5.52 -21.36
N LEU A 70 5.88 6.62 -21.55
CA LEU A 70 5.62 7.55 -22.66
C LEU A 70 5.85 6.90 -24.03
N ALA A 71 6.92 6.08 -24.16
CA ALA A 71 7.16 5.28 -25.36
C ALA A 71 6.03 4.28 -25.61
N GLY A 72 5.52 3.66 -24.56
CA GLY A 72 4.38 2.73 -24.60
C GLY A 72 3.10 3.38 -25.14
N LEU A 73 2.76 4.58 -24.64
CA LEU A 73 1.63 5.35 -25.17
C LEU A 73 1.84 5.77 -26.63
N TYR A 74 3.07 6.04 -27.04
CA TYR A 74 3.40 6.31 -28.43
C TYR A 74 3.17 5.06 -29.31
N TRP A 75 3.67 3.89 -28.91
CA TRP A 75 3.46 2.61 -29.61
C TRP A 75 1.97 2.29 -29.78
N PHE A 76 1.16 2.54 -28.75
CA PHE A 76 -0.28 2.37 -28.87
C PHE A 76 -0.88 3.26 -29.98
N ARG A 77 -0.48 4.53 -30.04
CA ARG A 77 -0.98 5.49 -31.04
C ARG A 77 -0.51 5.20 -32.46
N THR A 78 0.67 4.58 -32.62
CA THR A 78 1.21 4.17 -33.92
C THR A 78 0.76 2.78 -34.36
N GLY A 79 -0.07 2.09 -33.56
CA GLY A 79 -0.60 0.77 -33.89
C GLY A 79 0.30 -0.40 -33.50
N GLU A 80 1.41 -0.16 -32.81
CA GLU A 80 2.32 -1.18 -32.25
C GLU A 80 1.74 -1.80 -30.96
N LEU A 81 0.51 -2.34 -31.05
CA LEU A 81 -0.26 -2.80 -29.89
C LEU A 81 0.46 -3.92 -29.12
N ALA A 82 1.06 -4.89 -29.82
CA ALA A 82 1.78 -5.99 -29.18
C ALA A 82 2.93 -5.50 -28.30
N ARG A 83 3.63 -4.45 -28.74
CA ARG A 83 4.76 -3.86 -28.01
C ARG A 83 4.30 -3.12 -26.75
N TRP A 84 3.23 -2.34 -26.87
CA TRP A 84 2.58 -1.69 -25.73
C TRP A 84 2.10 -2.72 -24.69
N VAL A 85 1.36 -3.73 -25.13
CA VAL A 85 0.82 -4.77 -24.23
C VAL A 85 1.96 -5.55 -23.59
N SER A 86 3.03 -5.87 -24.32
CA SER A 86 4.19 -6.57 -23.76
C SER A 86 4.90 -5.75 -22.67
N TRP A 87 5.13 -4.45 -22.89
CA TRP A 87 5.73 -3.59 -21.87
C TRP A 87 4.82 -3.47 -20.65
N PHE A 88 3.52 -3.22 -20.87
CA PHE A 88 2.54 -3.10 -19.80
C PHE A 88 2.42 -4.40 -18.97
N ALA A 89 2.41 -5.55 -19.63
CA ALA A 89 2.39 -6.85 -18.97
C ALA A 89 3.63 -7.06 -18.10
N GLY A 90 4.82 -6.67 -18.57
CA GLY A 90 6.05 -6.70 -17.77
C GLY A 90 5.97 -5.80 -16.53
N VAL A 91 5.36 -4.62 -16.64
CA VAL A 91 5.11 -3.75 -15.48
C VAL A 91 4.15 -4.39 -14.49
N VAL A 92 3.06 -5.01 -14.97
CA VAL A 92 2.10 -5.72 -14.10
C VAL A 92 2.76 -6.91 -13.41
N GLU A 93 3.55 -7.70 -14.12
CA GLU A 93 4.29 -8.84 -13.58
C GLU A 93 5.28 -8.39 -12.49
N ALA A 94 6.11 -7.39 -12.78
CA ALA A 94 7.03 -6.84 -11.79
C ALA A 94 6.29 -6.26 -10.57
N SER A 95 5.10 -5.65 -10.78
CA SER A 95 4.30 -5.09 -9.69
C SER A 95 3.72 -6.20 -8.81
N ALA A 96 3.29 -7.30 -9.41
CA ALA A 96 2.80 -8.47 -8.69
C ALA A 96 3.94 -9.14 -7.89
N GLY A 97 5.12 -9.28 -8.49
CA GLY A 97 6.33 -9.78 -7.81
C GLY A 97 6.68 -8.95 -6.58
N ALA A 98 6.76 -7.62 -6.73
CA ALA A 98 7.04 -6.71 -5.62
C ALA A 98 5.97 -6.77 -4.51
N ALA A 99 4.69 -6.93 -4.88
CA ALA A 99 3.62 -7.08 -3.90
C ALA A 99 3.73 -8.38 -3.09
N ILE A 100 4.14 -9.49 -3.72
CA ILE A 100 4.35 -10.79 -3.05
C ILE A 100 5.55 -10.72 -2.12
N GLU A 101 6.67 -10.17 -2.59
CA GLU A 101 7.88 -10.00 -1.79
C GLU A 101 7.60 -9.17 -0.53
N TRP A 102 6.95 -8.02 -0.70
CA TRP A 102 6.58 -7.15 0.40
C TRP A 102 5.60 -7.80 1.39
N ALA A 103 4.63 -8.58 0.90
CA ALA A 103 3.74 -9.35 1.78
C ALA A 103 4.54 -10.35 2.65
N GLY A 104 5.54 -11.01 2.06
CA GLY A 104 6.45 -11.90 2.79
C GLY A 104 7.30 -11.18 3.83
N GLU A 105 7.85 -10.01 3.50
CA GLU A 105 8.62 -9.19 4.45
C GLU A 105 7.74 -8.70 5.62
N LEU A 106 6.51 -8.28 5.33
CA LEU A 106 5.54 -7.89 6.35
C LEU A 106 5.17 -9.07 7.25
N GLU A 107 4.89 -10.24 6.69
CA GLU A 107 4.61 -11.46 7.46
C GLU A 107 5.79 -11.83 8.38
N ALA A 108 7.01 -11.75 7.87
CA ALA A 108 8.22 -12.00 8.64
C ALA A 108 8.39 -10.99 9.79
N LEU A 109 8.17 -9.70 9.53
CA LEU A 109 8.24 -8.65 10.55
C LEU A 109 7.19 -8.86 11.65
N LEU A 110 5.94 -9.19 11.28
CA LEU A 110 4.89 -9.46 12.24
C LEU A 110 5.16 -10.72 13.06
N ALA A 111 5.73 -11.77 12.46
CA ALA A 111 6.14 -12.97 13.17
C ALA A 111 7.27 -12.68 14.18
N ASP A 112 8.26 -11.89 13.77
CA ASP A 112 9.36 -11.46 14.63
C ASP A 112 8.86 -10.61 15.82
N TRP A 113 7.98 -9.63 15.58
CA TRP A 113 7.35 -8.86 16.66
C TRP A 113 6.60 -9.74 17.66
N ARG A 114 5.83 -10.73 17.18
CA ARG A 114 5.15 -11.69 18.06
C ARG A 114 6.16 -12.53 18.85
N GLY A 115 7.28 -12.90 18.26
CA GLY A 115 8.40 -13.57 18.93
C GLY A 115 9.02 -12.72 20.04
N ARG A 116 9.34 -11.45 19.76
CA ARG A 116 9.85 -10.48 20.74
C ARG A 116 8.86 -10.21 21.89
N ALA A 117 7.57 -10.38 21.64
CA ALA A 117 6.48 -10.29 22.62
C ALA A 117 6.05 -11.64 23.23
N GLY A 118 6.81 -12.71 22.98
CA GLY A 118 6.46 -14.09 23.36
C GLY A 118 6.40 -14.32 24.88
N ASP A 119 7.15 -13.53 25.65
CA ASP A 119 7.21 -13.59 27.12
C ASP A 119 6.02 -12.93 27.82
N LEU A 120 5.24 -12.11 27.10
CA LEU A 120 4.05 -11.47 27.63
C LEU A 120 2.95 -12.51 27.91
N ARG A 121 2.09 -12.24 28.89
CA ARG A 121 0.88 -13.06 29.09
C ARG A 121 -0.04 -12.96 27.86
N SER A 122 -0.82 -14.01 27.62
CA SER A 122 -1.76 -14.06 26.49
C SER A 122 -2.82 -12.96 26.50
N ASP A 123 -3.18 -12.46 27.68
CA ASP A 123 -4.16 -11.39 27.89
C ASP A 123 -3.53 -9.99 28.02
N ALA A 124 -2.22 -9.86 27.80
CA ALA A 124 -1.54 -8.59 27.94
C ALA A 124 -2.03 -7.59 26.87
N ALA A 125 -2.42 -6.39 27.30
CA ALA A 125 -2.83 -5.30 26.40
C ALA A 125 -1.78 -5.01 25.31
N ALA A 126 -0.49 -5.19 25.60
CA ALA A 126 0.58 -5.06 24.62
C ALA A 126 0.46 -6.02 23.42
N ARG A 127 -0.05 -7.25 23.61
CA ARG A 127 -0.31 -8.16 22.49
C ARG A 127 -1.45 -7.66 21.60
N ALA A 128 -2.51 -7.12 22.20
CA ALA A 128 -3.60 -6.50 21.45
C ALA A 128 -3.11 -5.26 20.68
N VAL A 129 -2.23 -4.44 21.28
CA VAL A 129 -1.63 -3.29 20.60
C VAL A 129 -0.78 -3.73 19.40
N LEU A 130 -0.01 -4.82 19.52
CA LEU A 130 0.80 -5.36 18.43
C LEU A 130 -0.04 -5.67 17.17
N GLU A 131 -1.21 -6.28 17.36
CA GLU A 131 -2.13 -6.59 16.24
C GLU A 131 -2.78 -5.34 15.61
N LEU A 132 -2.72 -4.17 16.26
CA LEU A 132 -3.16 -2.90 15.67
C LEU A 132 -2.13 -2.29 14.70
N LEU A 133 -0.85 -2.64 14.83
CA LEU A 133 0.25 -1.96 14.15
C LEU A 133 0.17 -1.98 12.62
N PRO A 134 -0.27 -3.06 11.95
CA PRO A 134 -0.43 -3.04 10.48
C PRO A 134 -1.39 -1.96 9.98
N ALA A 135 -2.43 -1.66 10.77
CA ALA A 135 -3.42 -0.63 10.44
C ALA A 135 -3.10 0.74 11.04
N HIS A 136 -2.31 0.77 12.12
CA HIS A 136 -1.95 1.96 12.89
C HIS A 136 -0.45 1.95 13.23
N PRO A 137 0.44 2.22 12.25
CA PRO A 137 1.89 2.23 12.47
C PRO A 137 2.34 3.36 13.41
N VAL A 138 1.48 4.36 13.64
CA VAL A 138 1.68 5.44 14.61
C VAL A 138 0.53 5.42 15.61
N LEU A 139 0.86 5.25 16.89
CA LEU A 139 -0.10 5.11 17.97
C LEU A 139 0.02 6.26 18.99
N SER A 140 -1.10 6.54 19.66
CA SER A 140 -1.11 7.29 20.93
C SER A 140 -1.78 6.45 22.02
N ALA A 141 -1.55 6.80 23.28
CA ALA A 141 -2.24 6.16 24.40
C ALA A 141 -3.76 6.24 24.27
N GLY A 142 -4.30 7.37 23.78
CA GLY A 142 -5.74 7.54 23.58
C GLY A 142 -6.32 6.59 22.52
N LEU A 143 -5.61 6.36 21.42
CA LEU A 143 -6.03 5.39 20.41
C LEU A 143 -6.02 3.95 20.96
N VAL A 144 -5.03 3.61 21.80
CA VAL A 144 -4.98 2.29 22.45
C VAL A 144 -6.15 2.12 23.43
N VAL A 145 -6.48 3.15 24.21
CA VAL A 145 -7.67 3.14 25.09
C VAL A 145 -8.94 2.86 24.27
N GLU A 146 -9.12 3.59 23.17
CA GLU A 146 -10.29 3.45 22.30
C GLU A 146 -10.38 2.05 21.65
N ARG A 147 -9.28 1.54 21.10
CA ARG A 147 -9.28 0.32 20.29
C ARG A 147 -9.13 -0.97 21.09
N VAL A 148 -8.45 -0.92 22.24
CA VAL A 148 -8.20 -2.09 23.09
C VAL A 148 -9.13 -2.13 24.30
N GLY A 149 -9.76 -1.02 24.68
CA GLY A 149 -10.71 -0.97 25.80
C GLY A 149 -10.03 -1.05 27.18
N VAL A 150 -8.82 -0.51 27.30
CA VAL A 150 -8.02 -0.52 28.54
C VAL A 150 -7.94 0.88 29.16
N SER A 151 -7.52 0.97 30.43
CA SER A 151 -7.26 2.27 31.05
C SER A 151 -6.09 3.00 30.39
N ASP A 152 -6.05 4.33 30.50
CA ASP A 152 -4.95 5.15 29.98
C ASP A 152 -3.58 4.76 30.58
N THR A 153 -3.57 4.34 31.85
CA THR A 153 -2.35 3.79 32.50
C THR A 153 -1.94 2.47 31.85
N ALA A 154 -2.87 1.52 31.67
CA ALA A 154 -2.60 0.23 31.03
C ALA A 154 -2.15 0.39 29.57
N ALA A 155 -2.73 1.34 28.83
CA ALA A 155 -2.33 1.70 27.47
C ALA A 155 -0.86 2.16 27.42
N ARG A 156 -0.45 3.06 28.32
CA ARG A 156 0.95 3.51 28.38
C ARG A 156 1.90 2.39 28.76
N VAL A 157 1.54 1.56 29.74
CA VAL A 157 2.36 0.39 30.12
C VAL A 157 2.52 -0.56 28.92
N ALA A 158 1.46 -0.80 28.16
CA ALA A 158 1.52 -1.64 26.96
C ALA A 158 2.44 -1.06 25.89
N LEU A 159 2.34 0.24 25.62
CA LEU A 159 3.21 0.93 24.66
C LEU A 159 4.68 0.88 25.08
N GLU A 160 5.00 1.19 26.33
CA GLU A 160 6.38 1.10 26.84
C GLU A 160 6.91 -0.34 26.86
N ALA A 161 6.05 -1.34 27.09
CA ALA A 161 6.44 -2.74 27.02
C ALA A 161 6.85 -3.15 25.59
N LEU A 162 6.19 -2.61 24.56
CA LEU A 162 6.58 -2.81 23.16
C LEU A 162 7.83 -2.00 22.79
N VAL A 163 8.05 -0.83 23.38
CA VAL A 163 9.31 -0.07 23.25
C VAL A 163 10.48 -0.87 23.83
N ALA A 164 10.32 -1.44 25.03
CA ALA A 164 11.36 -2.25 25.65
C ALA A 164 11.73 -3.51 24.84
N ARG A 165 10.86 -3.92 23.91
CA ARG A 165 11.06 -5.05 22.97
C ARG A 165 11.50 -4.58 21.58
N GLY A 166 11.76 -3.29 21.40
CA GLY A 166 12.16 -2.71 20.11
C GLY A 166 11.08 -2.76 19.02
N VAL A 167 9.82 -3.06 19.37
CA VAL A 167 8.70 -3.09 18.39
C VAL A 167 8.22 -1.66 18.10
N LEU A 168 8.32 -0.78 19.09
CA LEU A 168 7.93 0.62 19.00
C LEU A 168 9.09 1.54 19.39
N GLU A 169 9.03 2.75 18.88
CA GLU A 169 9.92 3.84 19.26
C GLU A 169 9.11 5.05 19.74
N PRO A 170 9.53 5.74 20.81
CA PRO A 170 8.90 7.00 21.21
C PRO A 170 9.05 8.06 20.11
N TYR A 171 7.94 8.60 19.64
CA TYR A 171 7.89 9.72 18.72
C TYR A 171 7.40 10.98 19.45
N ALA A 172 8.31 11.93 19.66
CA ALA A 172 7.99 13.22 20.24
C ALA A 172 7.74 14.24 19.12
N ALA A 173 6.47 14.59 18.89
CA ALA A 173 6.14 15.76 18.08
C ALA A 173 6.52 17.03 18.85
N ALA A 174 7.05 18.04 18.15
CA ALA A 174 7.35 19.34 18.74
C ALA A 174 6.10 19.94 19.42
N ALA A 175 6.24 20.43 20.65
CA ALA A 175 5.13 20.98 21.41
C ALA A 175 4.55 22.21 20.69
N SER A 176 3.28 22.15 20.28
CA SER A 176 2.61 23.24 19.54
C SER A 176 1.75 24.15 20.42
N GLY A 177 1.83 24.05 21.76
CA GLY A 177 1.03 24.87 22.67
C GLY A 177 1.19 24.52 24.16
N PRO A 178 0.52 25.26 25.06
CA PRO A 178 0.56 25.01 26.50
C PRO A 178 -0.17 23.70 26.85
N GLY A 179 0.54 22.79 27.53
CA GLY A 179 0.05 21.48 27.93
C GLY A 179 1.15 20.42 27.94
N ARG A 180 0.86 19.22 28.46
CA ARG A 180 1.78 18.09 28.36
C ARG A 180 1.89 17.68 26.88
N PRO A 181 3.10 17.59 26.29
CA PRO A 181 3.25 17.21 24.90
C PRO A 181 2.60 15.85 24.62
N ARG A 182 1.86 15.75 23.53
CA ARG A 182 1.28 14.47 23.09
C ARG A 182 2.43 13.57 22.68
N ARG A 183 2.59 12.47 23.40
CA ARG A 183 3.56 11.43 23.06
C ARG A 183 2.91 10.45 22.10
N TRP A 184 3.63 10.16 21.04
CA TRP A 184 3.26 9.15 20.06
C TRP A 184 4.31 8.03 20.11
N TRP A 185 3.95 6.90 19.53
CA TRP A 185 4.85 5.78 19.36
C TRP A 185 4.73 5.32 17.91
N VAL A 186 5.87 5.02 17.29
CA VAL A 186 5.93 4.61 15.90
C VAL A 186 6.52 3.21 15.82
N ALA A 187 5.94 2.37 14.97
CA ALA A 187 6.55 1.13 14.55
C ALA A 187 7.53 1.42 13.41
N GLY A 188 8.74 1.88 13.78
CA GLY A 188 9.76 2.35 12.83
C GLY A 188 10.05 1.34 11.72
N GLU A 189 10.27 0.07 12.10
CA GLU A 189 10.54 -1.02 11.15
C GLU A 189 9.44 -1.20 10.09
N LEU A 190 8.17 -1.01 10.46
CA LEU A 190 7.05 -1.08 9.51
C LEU A 190 6.97 0.18 8.64
N VAL A 191 7.26 1.36 9.19
CA VAL A 191 7.33 2.59 8.41
C VAL A 191 8.45 2.52 7.39
N ASP A 192 9.62 1.99 7.76
CA ASP A 192 10.76 1.81 6.87
C ASP A 192 10.46 0.77 5.78
N LEU A 193 9.80 -0.34 6.15
CA LEU A 193 9.34 -1.35 5.21
C LEU A 193 8.36 -0.78 4.17
N VAL A 194 7.43 0.07 4.59
CA VAL A 194 6.50 0.77 3.68
C VAL A 194 7.18 1.89 2.90
N GLY A 195 8.14 2.58 3.51
CA GLY A 195 8.88 3.70 2.91
C GLY A 195 9.84 3.24 1.81
N GLY A 196 10.55 2.12 2.04
CA GLY A 196 11.43 1.48 1.06
C GLY A 196 10.70 1.01 -0.20
N TRP A 197 9.40 0.74 -0.09
CA TRP A 197 8.57 0.35 -1.23
C TRP A 197 8.30 1.49 -2.22
N ALA A 198 8.25 2.75 -1.76
CA ALA A 198 7.98 3.91 -2.62
C ALA A 198 9.24 4.48 -3.31
N GLY A 199 10.43 4.05 -2.87
CA GLY A 199 11.74 4.51 -3.34
C GLY A 199 12.23 3.85 -4.61
#